data_AF-A0A972V4Z8-F1
#
_entry.id   AF-A0A972V4Z8-F1
#
_cell.length_a   1.000
_cell.length_b   1.000
_cell.length_c   1.000
_cell.angle_alpha   90.00
_cell.angle_beta   90.00
_cell.angle_gamma   90.00
#
_symmetry.space_group_name_H-M   'P 1'
#
loop_
_entity.id
_entity.type
_entity.pdbx_description
1 polymer ?
#
loop_
_entity_poly.entity_id
_entity_poly.type
_entity_poly.pdbx_seq_one_letter_code
_entity_poly.pdbx_strand_id
1 'polypeptide(L)' 'MTSRIEPVTGQTASDPGVKQRLAEAKDGWWKDTEMFGVIGRVPALLNSLVPVFESFFGGGRIEPH' A
#
# COMPACT_ATOMS: atom_id res chain seq x y z
N MET A 1 2.32 17.09 -3.57
CA MET A 1 2.35 16.90 -5.03
C MET A 1 0.97 16.41 -5.43
N THR A 2 0.30 17.01 -6.41
CA THR A 2 -1.01 16.48 -6.85
C THR A 2 -0.73 15.31 -7.79
N SER A 3 -0.90 14.08 -7.30
CA SER A 3 -0.82 12.89 -8.14
C SER A 3 -1.78 13.02 -9.34
N ARG A 4 -1.31 12.68 -10.54
CA ARG A 4 -2.17 12.58 -11.74
C ARG A 4 -3.17 11.43 -11.64
N ILE A 5 -2.93 10.48 -10.74
CA ILE A 5 -3.74 9.28 -10.55
C ILE A 5 -4.44 9.41 -9.20
N GLU A 6 -5.77 9.38 -9.22
CA GLU A 6 -6.53 9.34 -7.97
C GLU A 6 -6.34 7.99 -7.26
N PRO A 7 -5.88 8.00 -6.00
CA PRO A 7 -5.71 6.78 -5.23
C PRO A 7 -7.07 6.17 -4.86
N VAL A 8 -7.15 4.83 -4.86
CA VAL A 8 -8.28 4.14 -4.23
C VAL A 8 -8.13 4.21 -2.71
N THR A 9 -9.26 4.35 -2.02
CA THR A 9 -9.36 4.40 -0.57
C THR A 9 -10.11 3.18 -0.07
N GLY A 10 -10.09 2.92 1.24
CA GLY A 10 -10.88 1.83 1.82
C GLY A 10 -12.39 1.91 1.53
N GLN A 11 -12.89 3.12 1.20
CA GLN A 11 -14.28 3.36 0.83
C GLN A 11 -14.55 3.10 -0.66
N THR A 12 -13.56 3.33 -1.54
CA THR A 12 -13.74 3.20 -3.00
C THR A 12 -13.23 1.87 -3.56
N ALA A 13 -12.33 1.18 -2.87
CA ALA A 13 -11.89 -0.15 -3.26
C ALA A 13 -13.04 -1.16 -3.15
N SER A 14 -13.21 -2.01 -4.17
CA SER A 14 -14.17 -3.12 -4.11
C SER A 14 -13.51 -4.43 -3.71
N ASP A 15 -12.20 -4.56 -3.96
CA ASP A 15 -11.40 -5.74 -3.64
C ASP A 15 -11.09 -5.81 -2.13
N PRO A 16 -11.47 -6.89 -1.43
CA PRO A 16 -11.20 -7.04 0.01
C PRO A 16 -9.71 -7.05 0.37
N GLY A 17 -8.86 -7.63 -0.49
CA GLY A 17 -7.42 -7.64 -0.30
C GLY A 17 -6.83 -6.24 -0.38
N VAL A 18 -7.25 -5.45 -1.36
CA VAL A 18 -6.83 -4.03 -1.47
C VAL A 18 -7.27 -3.24 -0.24
N LYS A 19 -8.50 -3.43 0.25
CA LYS A 19 -8.96 -2.76 1.49
C LYS A 19 -8.08 -3.08 2.69
N GLN A 20 -7.74 -4.37 2.86
CA GLN A 20 -6.87 -4.80 3.95
C GLN A 20 -5.49 -4.15 3.82
N ARG A 21 -4.88 -4.17 2.64
CA ARG A 21 -3.56 -3.55 2.41
C ARG A 21 -3.58 -2.04 2.62
N LEU A 22 -4.67 -1.35 2.28
CA LEU A 22 -4.81 0.08 2.55
C LEU A 22 -4.95 0.38 4.05
N ALA A 23 -5.62 -0.50 4.81
CA ALA A 23 -5.67 -0.40 6.27
C ALA A 23 -4.29 -0.63 6.89
N GLU A 24 -3.57 -1.66 6.44
CA GLU A 24 -2.19 -1.94 6.82
C GLU A 24 -1.24 -0.80 6.42
N ALA A 25 -1.46 -0.14 5.28
CA ALA A 25 -0.70 1.03 4.86
C ALA A 25 -0.93 2.23 5.78
N LYS A 26 -2.15 2.38 6.31
CA LYS A 26 -2.54 3.48 7.21
C LYS A 26 -1.99 3.30 8.62
N ASP A 27 -2.21 2.12 9.20
CA ASP A 27 -1.93 1.85 10.61
C ASP A 27 -0.59 1.13 10.82
N GLY A 28 -0.02 0.61 9.74
CA GLY A 28 1.27 -0.09 9.74
C GLY A 28 2.46 0.85 9.59
N TRP A 29 3.60 0.22 9.33
CA TRP A 29 4.92 0.81 9.47
C TRP A 29 5.37 1.61 8.22
N TRP A 30 4.65 1.48 7.11
CA TRP A 30 4.88 2.21 5.85
C TRP A 30 4.26 3.60 5.84
N LYS A 31 3.09 3.77 6.47
CA LYS A 31 2.31 5.02 6.58
C LYS A 31 2.07 5.79 5.28
N ASP A 32 2.19 5.15 4.12
CA ASP A 32 1.95 5.77 2.80
C ASP A 32 0.70 5.21 2.13
N THR A 33 -0.44 5.72 2.57
CA THR A 33 -1.74 5.36 1.98
C THR A 33 -1.93 5.91 0.57
N GLU A 34 -1.19 6.94 0.16
CA GLU A 34 -1.33 7.55 -1.15
C GLU A 34 -0.71 6.66 -2.23
N MET A 35 0.53 6.20 -2.02
CA MET A 35 1.21 5.27 -2.93
C MET A 35 0.44 3.96 -3.05
N PHE A 36 0.03 3.37 -1.92
CA PHE A 36 -0.74 2.13 -1.93
C PHE A 36 -2.11 2.31 -2.59
N GLY A 37 -2.74 3.47 -2.43
CA GLY A 37 -3.98 3.81 -3.12
C GLY A 37 -3.81 3.91 -4.63
N VAL A 38 -2.68 4.43 -5.12
CA VAL A 38 -2.39 4.47 -6.56
C VAL A 38 -2.18 3.05 -7.09
N ILE A 39 -1.36 2.24 -6.42
CA ILE A 39 -1.07 0.85 -6.83
C ILE A 39 -2.32 -0.04 -6.70
N GLY A 40 -3.19 0.24 -5.72
CA GLY A 40 -4.44 -0.49 -5.46
C GLY A 40 -5.45 -0.43 -6.60
N ARG A 41 -5.27 0.44 -7.60
CA ARG A 41 -6.02 0.38 -8.87
C ARG A 41 -5.72 -0.89 -9.67
N VAL A 42 -4.60 -1.56 -9.38
CA VAL A 42 -4.20 -2.85 -9.95
C VAL A 42 -3.98 -3.84 -8.80
N PRO A 43 -5.04 -4.52 -8.31
CA PRO A 43 -4.98 -5.38 -7.12
C PRO A 43 -3.88 -6.44 -7.16
N ALA A 44 -3.71 -7.10 -8.31
CA ALA A 44 -2.67 -8.12 -8.48
C ALA A 44 -1.25 -7.57 -8.28
N LEU A 45 -1.00 -6.34 -8.78
CA LEU A 45 0.29 -5.67 -8.60
C LEU A 45 0.52 -5.32 -7.14
N LEU A 46 -0.49 -4.73 -6.48
CA LEU A 46 -0.42 -4.39 -5.06
C LEU A 46 -0.05 -5.62 -4.22
N ASN A 47 -0.76 -6.72 -4.44
CA ASN A 47 -0.51 -7.97 -3.72
C ASN A 47 0.88 -8.56 -3.98
N SER A 48 1.44 -8.38 -5.17
CA SER A 48 2.80 -8.82 -5.49
C SER A 48 3.90 -7.97 -4.85
N LEU A 49 3.62 -6.68 -4.58
CA LEU A 49 4.60 -5.74 -4.04
C LEU A 49 4.68 -5.80 -2.51
N VAL A 50 3.59 -6.13 -1.82
CA VAL A 50 3.58 -6.18 -0.35
C VAL A 50 4.69 -7.08 0.24
N PRO A 51 4.90 -8.33 -0.23
CA PRO A 51 5.98 -9.18 0.29
C PRO A 51 7.39 -8.59 0.05
N VAL A 52 7.57 -7.85 -1.05
CA VAL A 52 8.83 -7.16 -1.35
C VAL A 52 9.08 -6.07 -0.31
N PHE A 53 8.07 -5.24 -0.06
CA PHE A 53 8.14 -4.21 0.97
C PHE A 53 8.40 -4.82 2.35
N GLU A 54 7.70 -5.89 2.74
CA GLU A 54 7.93 -6.60 4.01
C GLU A 54 9.38 -7.08 4.14
N SER A 55 9.95 -7.61 3.05
CA SER A 55 11.32 -8.11 3.03
C SER A 55 12.38 -7.02 3.22
N PHE A 56 12.12 -5.79 2.80
CA PHE A 56 13.07 -4.68 2.93
C PHE A 56 13.11 -4.13 4.34
N PHE A 57 11.96 -3.94 4.94
CA PHE A 57 11.85 -3.06 6.09
C PHE A 57 11.21 -3.76 7.30
N GLY A 58 10.36 -4.77 7.09
CA GLY A 58 9.80 -5.61 8.17
C GLY A 58 10.83 -6.60 8.70
N GLY A 59 11.75 -7.02 7.83
CA GLY A 59 12.96 -7.75 8.20
C GLY A 59 14.11 -6.88 8.74
N GLY A 60 13.91 -5.57 8.91
CA GLY A 60 14.93 -4.65 9.43
C GLY A 60 16.18 -4.52 8.55
N ARG A 61 16.10 -4.83 7.24
CA ARG A 61 17.23 -4.66 6.32
C ARG A 61 17.46 -3.18 5.97
N ILE A 62 16.43 -2.36 6.09
CA ILE A 62 16.47 -0.91 5.93
C ILE A 62 15.75 -0.30 7.14
N GLU A 63 16.44 0.59 7.86
CA GLU A 63 15.83 1.32 8.97
C GLU A 63 14.87 2.39 8.44
N PRO A 64 13.65 2.50 9.00
CA PRO A 64 12.76 3.60 8.68
C PRO A 64 13.35 4.90 9.26
N HIS A 65 13.44 5.94 8.44
CA HIS A 65 13.88 7.29 8.82
C HIS A 65 12.69 8.23 8.99
#